data_AF-A0A6B3MCX5-F1
#
_entry.id   AF-A0A6B3MCX5-F1
#
_cell.length_a   1.000
_cell.length_b   1.000
_cell.length_c   1.000
_cell.angle_alpha   90.00
_cell.angle_beta   90.00
_cell.angle_gamma   90.00
#
_symmetry.space_group_name_H-M   'P 1'
#
loop_
_entity.id
_entity.type
_entity.pdbx_description
1 polymer ?
#
loop_
_entity_poly.entity_id
_entity_poly.type
_entity_poly.pdbx_seq_one_letter_code
_entity_poly.pdbx_strand_id
1 'polypeptide(L)'
;MNKLNTMKFILALFTLIGLFTTPINALERRPIESIPTEELAKETMGMKRNGDSLNIAWYLLPEVYGLPSQPVVLIAVVKGKISPFGVPTFSSEIETQKVLKVTYTNSKGIPRELVPVPKTADISYLVTVLKPLLSKFVGPFGEGMWFFTYKNVDIFGNQIVSPYETGELKIDMDIPDEPSNYEAGELKIDLGIPEEPSNIALINFPLNSLFVPRLCPGGKPAHVSWKYCPWDGTLLPED
;
A
#
# COMPACT_ATOMS: atom_id res chain seq x y z
N MET A 1 -12.03 -65.33 -34.85
CA MET A 1 -12.59 -64.06 -34.34
C MET A 1 -11.55 -63.40 -33.44
N ASN A 2 -10.84 -62.40 -33.96
CA ASN A 2 -9.62 -61.86 -33.37
C ASN A 2 -9.93 -60.73 -32.37
N LYS A 3 -9.71 -61.01 -31.08
CA LYS A 3 -9.82 -60.06 -29.94
C LYS A 3 -8.85 -58.86 -29.99
N LEU A 4 -7.94 -58.81 -30.97
CA LEU A 4 -6.85 -57.84 -31.00
C LEU A 4 -7.20 -56.50 -31.70
N ASN A 5 -8.31 -56.44 -32.45
CA ASN A 5 -8.72 -55.21 -33.14
C ASN A 5 -9.66 -54.32 -32.34
N THR A 6 -10.31 -54.83 -31.29
CA THR A 6 -11.24 -54.04 -30.47
C THR A 6 -10.53 -53.12 -29.46
N MET A 7 -9.24 -53.37 -29.18
CA MET A 7 -8.48 -52.60 -28.19
C MET A 7 -7.83 -51.32 -28.76
N LYS A 8 -7.69 -51.21 -30.09
CA LYS A 8 -7.16 -50.00 -30.74
C LYS A 8 -8.22 -48.90 -30.94
N PHE A 9 -9.50 -49.25 -30.88
CA PHE A 9 -10.58 -48.27 -31.07
C PHE A 9 -10.94 -47.51 -29.77
N ILE A 10 -10.66 -48.09 -28.60
CA ILE A 10 -10.93 -47.45 -27.30
C ILE A 10 -9.80 -46.47 -26.92
N LEU A 11 -8.57 -46.68 -27.42
CA LEU A 11 -7.44 -45.78 -27.13
C LEU A 11 -7.44 -44.49 -27.98
N ALA A 12 -8.21 -44.44 -29.07
CA ALA A 12 -8.32 -43.26 -29.93
C ALA A 12 -9.45 -42.30 -29.54
N LEU A 13 -10.28 -42.65 -28.57
CA LEU A 13 -11.41 -41.81 -28.12
C LEU A 13 -11.07 -40.93 -26.91
N PHE A 14 -9.90 -41.13 -26.27
CA PHE A 14 -9.45 -40.33 -25.13
C PHE A 14 -8.60 -39.11 -25.50
N THR A 15 -8.30 -38.89 -26.77
CA THR A 15 -7.47 -37.75 -27.23
C THR A 15 -8.28 -36.52 -27.66
N LEU A 16 -9.62 -36.54 -27.59
CA LEU A 16 -10.47 -35.47 -28.15
C LEU A 16 -11.28 -34.65 -27.12
N ILE A 17 -11.05 -34.83 -25.82
CA ILE A 17 -11.65 -34.00 -24.75
C ILE A 17 -10.53 -33.37 -23.92
N GLY A 18 -9.62 -32.68 -24.62
CA GLY A 18 -8.68 -31.74 -24.05
C GLY A 18 -9.02 -30.33 -24.52
N LEU A 19 -10.30 -29.95 -24.43
CA LEU A 19 -10.66 -28.54 -24.46
C LEU A 19 -10.01 -27.94 -23.21
N PHE A 20 -8.85 -27.33 -23.42
CA PHE A 20 -8.23 -26.40 -22.50
C PHE A 20 -9.27 -25.32 -22.20
N THR A 21 -10.07 -25.54 -21.16
CA THR A 21 -10.68 -24.45 -20.42
C THR A 21 -9.50 -23.73 -19.81
N THR A 22 -8.95 -22.75 -20.52
CA THR A 22 -8.02 -21.81 -19.92
C THR A 22 -8.75 -21.23 -18.71
N PRO A 23 -8.24 -21.43 -17.48
CA PRO A 23 -8.88 -20.88 -16.32
C PRO A 23 -8.93 -19.37 -16.52
N ILE A 24 -10.17 -18.87 -16.53
CA ILE A 24 -10.62 -17.63 -15.90
C ILE A 24 -9.45 -16.74 -15.49
N ASN A 25 -9.28 -15.64 -16.23
CA ASN A 25 -8.18 -14.68 -16.09
C ASN A 25 -8.11 -14.20 -14.64
N ALA A 26 -7.24 -14.79 -13.83
CA ALA A 26 -6.89 -14.20 -12.55
C ALA A 26 -6.13 -12.91 -12.85
N LEU A 27 -6.56 -11.81 -12.24
CA LEU A 27 -5.92 -10.51 -12.30
C LEU A 27 -4.38 -10.62 -12.32
N GLU A 28 -3.79 -10.33 -13.48
CA GLU A 28 -2.38 -10.60 -13.72
C GLU A 28 -1.52 -9.60 -12.93
N ARG A 29 -0.71 -10.12 -12.01
CA ARG A 29 0.27 -9.31 -11.26
C ARG A 29 1.39 -8.91 -12.20
N ARG A 30 1.85 -7.66 -12.08
CA ARG A 30 3.05 -7.22 -12.80
C ARG A 30 4.28 -7.98 -12.28
N PRO A 31 5.23 -8.37 -13.16
CA PRO A 31 6.56 -8.73 -12.70
C PRO A 31 7.23 -7.53 -12.04
N ILE A 32 8.05 -7.78 -11.02
CA ILE A 32 8.64 -6.76 -10.14
C ILE A 32 9.41 -5.70 -10.97
N GLU A 33 10.09 -6.13 -12.03
CA GLU A 33 10.90 -5.29 -12.91
C GLU A 33 10.08 -4.31 -13.74
N SER A 34 8.76 -4.50 -13.82
CA SER A 34 7.84 -3.68 -14.62
C SER A 34 6.91 -2.78 -13.77
N ILE A 35 7.11 -2.77 -12.44
CA ILE A 35 6.30 -1.96 -11.54
C ILE A 35 6.63 -0.46 -11.78
N PRO A 36 5.63 0.38 -12.09
CA PRO A 36 5.83 1.81 -12.28
C PRO A 36 6.05 2.48 -10.93
N THR A 37 7.31 2.71 -10.56
CA THR A 37 7.72 3.18 -9.23
C THR A 37 7.11 4.54 -8.85
N GLU A 38 6.88 5.43 -9.82
CA GLU A 38 6.22 6.72 -9.58
C GLU A 38 4.74 6.55 -9.19
N GLU A 39 4.00 5.68 -9.88
CA GLU A 39 2.61 5.39 -9.56
C GLU A 39 2.51 4.67 -8.22
N LEU A 40 3.41 3.70 -7.97
CA LEU A 40 3.49 3.01 -6.69
C LEU A 40 3.75 4.00 -5.54
N ALA A 41 4.69 4.93 -5.70
CA ALA A 41 4.98 5.94 -4.69
C ALA A 41 3.75 6.83 -4.42
N LYS A 42 3.01 7.23 -5.46
CA LYS A 42 1.76 8.01 -5.32
C LYS A 42 0.67 7.24 -4.56
N GLU A 43 0.54 5.94 -4.79
CA GLU A 43 -0.46 5.09 -4.12
C GLU A 43 -0.09 4.78 -2.66
N THR A 44 1.20 4.71 -2.35
CA THR A 44 1.70 4.25 -1.05
C THR A 44 2.20 5.37 -0.13
N MET A 45 2.29 6.60 -0.62
CA MET A 45 2.73 7.77 0.15
C MET A 45 1.56 8.71 0.43
N GLY A 46 1.27 8.93 1.71
CA GLY A 46 0.36 9.97 2.18
C GLY A 46 1.14 11.16 2.73
N MET A 47 0.83 12.36 2.25
CA MET A 47 1.35 13.63 2.77
C MET A 47 0.20 14.48 3.26
N LYS A 48 0.30 14.99 4.48
CA LYS A 48 -0.66 15.94 5.07
C LYS A 48 0.10 17.14 5.61
N ARG A 49 -0.45 18.33 5.36
CA ARG A 49 0.10 19.61 5.83
C ARG A 49 -1.02 20.39 6.51
N ASN A 50 -0.75 20.91 7.71
CA ASN A 50 -1.68 21.75 8.46
C ASN A 50 -0.91 22.89 9.13
N GLY A 51 -1.11 24.11 8.63
CA GLY A 51 -0.28 25.26 8.94
C GLY A 51 1.19 24.95 8.70
N ASP A 52 1.96 25.04 9.79
CA ASP A 52 3.40 24.76 9.81
C ASP A 52 3.70 23.26 9.96
N SER A 53 2.74 22.42 10.34
CA SER A 53 2.96 20.99 10.53
C SER A 53 2.98 20.25 9.20
N LEU A 54 3.97 19.37 9.05
CA LEU A 54 4.12 18.47 7.92
C LEU A 54 4.23 17.04 8.42
N ASN A 55 3.34 16.18 7.93
CA ASN A 55 3.35 14.75 8.18
C ASN A 55 3.41 14.00 6.84
N ILE A 56 4.35 13.08 6.72
CA ILE A 56 4.47 12.17 5.58
C ILE A 56 4.51 10.75 6.13
N ALA A 57 3.73 9.86 5.55
CA ALA A 57 3.83 8.43 5.77
C ALA A 57 3.95 7.72 4.43
N TRP A 58 4.82 6.72 4.35
CA TRP A 58 5.07 5.95 3.14
C TRP A 58 5.13 4.47 3.47
N TYR A 59 4.19 3.69 2.92
CA TYR A 59 4.25 2.24 2.92
C TYR A 59 5.26 1.75 1.88
N LEU A 60 6.30 1.07 2.35
CA LEU A 60 7.33 0.51 1.48
C LEU A 60 7.11 -0.99 1.34
N LEU A 61 7.16 -1.48 0.10
CA LEU A 61 7.12 -2.90 -0.23
C LEU A 61 8.57 -3.39 -0.41
N PRO A 62 9.17 -4.10 0.56
CA PRO A 62 10.56 -4.56 0.46
C PRO A 62 10.86 -5.34 -0.82
N GLU A 63 9.87 -6.10 -1.31
CA GLU A 63 9.98 -6.92 -2.52
C GLU A 63 10.25 -6.09 -3.78
N VAL A 64 9.71 -4.88 -3.86
CA VAL A 64 9.95 -3.95 -4.97
C VAL A 64 11.41 -3.46 -4.98
N TYR A 65 12.08 -3.51 -3.84
CA TYR A 65 13.50 -3.17 -3.68
C TYR A 65 14.42 -4.41 -3.73
N GLY A 66 13.91 -5.56 -4.18
CA GLY A 66 14.69 -6.78 -4.37
C GLY A 66 14.92 -7.59 -3.10
N LEU A 67 14.25 -7.27 -1.99
CA LEU A 67 14.27 -8.13 -0.80
C LEU A 67 13.33 -9.33 -0.97
N PRO A 68 13.65 -10.50 -0.38
CA PRO A 68 12.69 -11.61 -0.32
C PRO A 68 11.49 -11.20 0.54
N SER A 69 10.33 -11.84 0.32
CA SER A 69 9.13 -11.48 1.07
C SER A 69 9.33 -11.63 2.58
N GLN A 70 8.94 -10.60 3.32
CA GLN A 70 9.14 -10.51 4.76
C GLN A 70 7.79 -10.56 5.49
N PRO A 71 7.71 -11.16 6.69
CA PRO A 71 6.50 -11.15 7.51
C PRO A 71 6.31 -9.82 8.25
N VAL A 72 6.69 -8.69 7.63
CA VAL A 72 6.59 -7.35 8.21
C VAL A 72 6.01 -6.32 7.22
N VAL A 73 5.33 -5.32 7.75
CA VAL A 73 4.97 -4.08 7.05
C VAL A 73 6.05 -3.05 7.37
N LEU A 74 6.64 -2.42 6.35
CA LEU A 74 7.63 -1.36 6.50
C LEU A 74 6.97 0.00 6.21
N ILE A 75 6.98 0.90 7.20
CA ILE A 75 6.48 2.26 7.08
C ILE A 75 7.62 3.24 7.29
N ALA A 76 7.78 4.19 6.37
CA ALA A 76 8.62 5.36 6.57
C ALA A 76 7.76 6.56 6.98
N VAL A 77 8.19 7.33 7.97
CA VAL A 77 7.43 8.46 8.51
C VAL A 77 8.33 9.68 8.65
N VAL A 78 7.82 10.83 8.25
CA VAL A 78 8.36 12.15 8.57
C VAL A 78 7.30 12.90 9.36
N LYS A 79 7.63 13.31 10.58
CA LYS A 79 6.81 14.22 11.37
C LYS A 79 7.65 15.46 11.66
N GLY A 80 7.16 16.63 11.25
CA GLY A 80 7.92 17.86 11.42
C GLY A 80 7.09 19.13 11.37
N LYS A 81 7.77 20.24 11.57
CA LYS A 81 7.24 21.60 11.44
C LYS A 81 8.13 22.40 10.51
N ILE A 82 7.55 23.24 9.67
CA ILE A 82 8.26 24.18 8.80
C ILE A 82 8.18 25.53 9.48
N SER A 83 9.33 26.05 9.92
CA SER A 83 9.40 27.39 10.52
C SER A 83 9.02 28.49 9.50
N PRO A 84 8.68 29.72 9.95
CA PRO A 84 8.41 30.85 9.05
C PRO A 84 9.55 31.17 8.07
N PHE A 85 10.78 30.76 8.37
CA PHE A 85 11.95 30.91 7.51
C PHE A 85 12.16 29.74 6.53
N GLY A 86 11.22 28.79 6.46
CA GLY A 86 11.28 27.63 5.59
C GLY A 86 12.22 26.52 6.05
N VAL A 87 12.84 26.64 7.23
CA VAL A 87 13.70 25.60 7.80
C VAL A 87 12.84 24.55 8.49
N PRO A 88 12.89 23.27 8.07
CA PRO A 88 12.12 22.22 8.72
C PRO A 88 12.80 21.74 10.01
N THR A 89 11.99 21.43 11.02
CA THR A 89 12.38 20.74 12.25
C THR A 89 11.61 19.44 12.37
N PHE A 90 12.29 18.33 12.58
CA PHE A 90 11.68 16.99 12.62
C PHE A 90 11.63 16.44 14.04
N SER A 91 10.56 15.70 14.36
CA SER A 91 10.47 14.91 15.58
C SER A 91 11.52 13.80 15.57
N SER A 92 11.98 13.40 16.75
CA SER A 92 12.91 12.28 16.88
C SER A 92 12.23 10.93 16.56
N GLU A 93 13.03 9.87 16.31
CA GLU A 93 12.50 8.52 16.10
C GLU A 93 11.65 8.05 17.29
N ILE A 94 12.12 8.30 18.52
CA ILE A 94 11.46 7.87 19.76
C ILE A 94 10.12 8.60 19.96
N GLU A 95 10.08 9.91 19.71
CA GLU A 95 8.83 10.69 19.80
C GLU A 95 7.83 10.25 18.74
N THR A 96 8.30 10.03 17.50
CA THR A 96 7.47 9.57 16.40
C THR A 96 6.90 8.18 16.71
N GLN A 97 7.72 7.26 17.23
CA GLN A 97 7.27 5.90 17.56
C GLN A 97 6.18 5.87 18.64
N LYS A 98 6.24 6.77 19.63
CA LYS A 98 5.26 6.82 20.74
C LYS A 98 3.85 7.17 20.29
N VAL A 99 3.72 7.92 19.19
CA VAL A 99 2.44 8.45 18.69
C VAL A 99 1.93 7.69 17.47
N LEU A 100 2.82 6.95 16.79
CA LEU A 100 2.51 6.25 15.55
C LEU A 100 1.61 5.03 15.80
N LYS A 101 0.38 5.10 15.29
CA LYS A 101 -0.55 3.96 15.28
C LYS A 101 -0.81 3.53 13.84
N VAL A 102 -0.67 2.23 13.58
CA VAL A 102 -0.90 1.67 12.25
C VAL A 102 -2.02 0.65 12.34
N THR A 103 -3.10 0.92 11.63
CA THR A 103 -4.30 0.07 11.61
C THR A 103 -4.55 -0.41 10.19
N TYR A 104 -4.86 -1.68 10.05
CA TYR A 104 -5.30 -2.26 8.78
C TYR A 104 -6.77 -2.69 8.89
N THR A 105 -7.58 -2.26 7.94
CA THR A 105 -8.98 -2.69 7.79
C THR A 105 -9.08 -3.60 6.58
N ASN A 106 -9.51 -4.84 6.78
CA ASN A 106 -9.64 -5.80 5.68
C ASN A 106 -10.94 -5.56 4.86
N SER A 107 -11.13 -6.35 3.81
CA SER A 107 -12.34 -6.34 2.96
C SER A 107 -13.67 -6.57 3.70
N LYS A 108 -13.64 -7.12 4.93
CA LYS A 108 -14.82 -7.30 5.79
C LYS A 108 -15.09 -6.08 6.68
N GLY A 109 -14.30 -5.01 6.56
CA GLY A 109 -14.42 -3.81 7.39
C GLY A 109 -13.95 -4.01 8.83
N ILE A 110 -13.19 -5.07 9.13
CA ILE A 110 -12.72 -5.36 10.48
C ILE A 110 -11.35 -4.68 10.67
N PRO A 111 -11.23 -3.66 11.54
CA PRO A 111 -9.97 -2.99 11.81
C PRO A 111 -9.08 -3.86 12.72
N ARG A 112 -7.77 -3.81 12.46
CA ARG A 112 -6.75 -4.47 13.27
C ARG A 112 -5.54 -3.56 13.42
N GLU A 113 -5.22 -3.20 14.65
CA GLU A 113 -3.97 -2.52 14.96
C GLU A 113 -2.78 -3.46 14.76
N LEU A 114 -1.76 -2.99 14.04
CA LEU A 114 -0.55 -3.76 13.78
C LEU A 114 0.43 -3.63 14.94
N VAL A 115 1.08 -4.74 15.29
CA VAL A 115 2.01 -4.78 16.43
C VAL A 115 3.41 -4.36 15.95
N PRO A 116 4.04 -3.32 16.55
CA PRO A 116 5.41 -2.96 16.24
C PRO A 116 6.36 -4.11 16.54
N VAL A 117 7.34 -4.34 15.66
CA VAL A 117 8.39 -5.35 15.84
C VAL A 117 9.75 -4.77 15.45
N PRO A 118 10.87 -5.30 15.99
CA PRO A 118 12.20 -4.92 15.53
C PRO A 118 12.39 -5.18 14.03
N LYS A 119 13.25 -4.39 13.39
CA LYS A 119 13.64 -4.58 11.99
C LYS A 119 14.40 -5.90 11.86
N THR A 120 14.16 -6.65 10.80
CA THR A 120 15.00 -7.81 10.44
C THR A 120 16.36 -7.33 9.92
N ALA A 121 17.32 -8.25 9.75
CA ALA A 121 18.63 -7.92 9.20
C ALA A 121 18.52 -7.32 7.79
N ASP A 122 17.69 -7.92 6.94
CA ASP A 122 17.44 -7.45 5.56
C ASP A 122 16.84 -6.04 5.53
N ILE A 123 15.83 -5.79 6.36
CA ILE A 123 15.21 -4.46 6.47
C ILE A 123 16.21 -3.44 7.01
N SER A 124 17.02 -3.81 8.00
CA SER A 124 18.05 -2.93 8.55
C SER A 124 19.08 -2.54 7.49
N TYR A 125 19.48 -3.50 6.65
CA TYR A 125 20.36 -3.24 5.51
C TYR A 125 19.69 -2.32 4.48
N LEU A 126 18.45 -2.59 4.07
CA LEU A 126 17.70 -1.74 3.14
C LEU A 126 17.61 -0.30 3.66
N VAL A 127 17.23 -0.10 4.92
CA VAL A 127 17.15 1.23 5.54
C VAL A 127 18.51 1.94 5.55
N THR A 128 19.60 1.20 5.81
CA THR A 128 20.97 1.74 5.80
C THR A 128 21.37 2.26 4.42
N VAL A 129 20.93 1.61 3.35
CA VAL A 129 21.18 2.04 1.97
C VAL A 129 20.22 3.16 1.54
N LEU A 130 18.95 3.03 1.90
CA LEU A 130 17.88 3.91 1.44
C LEU A 130 17.94 5.29 2.12
N LYS A 131 18.22 5.36 3.42
CA LYS A 131 18.20 6.63 4.16
C LYS A 131 19.20 7.67 3.62
N PRO A 132 20.48 7.34 3.36
CA PRO A 132 21.42 8.27 2.72
C PRO A 132 20.99 8.67 1.31
N LEU A 133 20.40 7.75 0.55
CA LEU A 133 19.90 8.02 -0.80
C LEU A 133 18.78 9.06 -0.75
N LEU A 134 17.76 8.83 0.09
CA LEU A 134 16.65 9.77 0.28
C LEU A 134 17.15 11.13 0.78
N SER A 135 18.07 11.16 1.73
CA SER A 135 18.66 12.42 2.22
C SER A 135 19.34 13.22 1.11
N LYS A 136 19.98 12.56 0.13
CA LYS A 136 20.56 13.23 -1.04
C LYS A 136 19.50 13.78 -2.01
N PHE A 137 18.37 13.07 -2.18
CA PHE A 137 17.34 13.45 -3.16
C PHE A 137 16.34 14.47 -2.62
N VAL A 138 15.89 14.31 -1.38
CA VAL A 138 14.87 15.16 -0.75
C VAL A 138 15.42 16.03 0.37
N GLY A 139 16.75 16.08 0.52
CA GLY A 139 17.43 16.96 1.45
C GLY A 139 17.07 16.65 2.92
N PRO A 140 16.82 17.69 3.74
CA PRO A 140 16.49 17.53 5.16
C PRO A 140 15.31 16.60 5.44
N PHE A 141 14.33 16.50 4.52
CA PHE A 141 13.18 15.59 4.69
C PHE A 141 13.59 14.11 4.73
N GLY A 142 14.63 13.74 3.96
CA GLY A 142 15.15 12.38 3.97
C GLY A 142 15.92 12.06 5.25
N GLU A 143 16.57 13.06 5.85
CA GLU A 143 17.26 12.92 7.15
C GLU A 143 16.25 12.72 8.29
N GLY A 144 15.17 13.50 8.26
CA GLY A 144 14.04 13.44 9.20
C GLY A 144 13.10 12.26 9.01
N MET A 145 13.40 11.35 8.08
CA MET A 145 12.60 10.16 7.83
C MET A 145 13.02 9.00 8.74
N TRP A 146 12.04 8.44 9.44
CA TRP A 146 12.17 7.30 10.35
C TRP A 146 11.47 6.08 9.78
N PHE A 147 12.01 4.90 10.05
CA PHE A 147 11.50 3.64 9.49
C PHE A 147 11.02 2.74 10.61
N PHE A 148 9.79 2.26 10.50
CA PHE A 148 9.13 1.43 11.49
C PHE A 148 8.64 0.13 10.85
N THR A 149 8.75 -0.97 11.59
CA THR A 149 8.33 -2.30 11.15
C THR A 149 7.21 -2.82 12.03
N TYR A 150 6.21 -3.44 11.41
CA TYR A 150 5.06 -4.02 12.08
C TYR A 150 4.89 -5.46 11.67
N LYS A 151 4.43 -6.32 12.59
CA LYS A 151 4.16 -7.73 12.30
C LYS A 151 3.07 -7.85 11.22
N ASN A 152 3.36 -8.58 10.14
CA ASN A 152 2.43 -8.79 9.03
C ASN A 152 1.88 -10.22 8.94
N VAL A 153 1.98 -11.00 10.02
CA VAL A 153 1.44 -12.35 10.08
C VAL A 153 0.61 -12.56 11.34
N ASP A 154 -0.49 -13.27 11.21
CA ASP A 154 -1.36 -13.62 12.34
C ASP A 154 -0.80 -14.80 13.16
N ILE A 155 -1.62 -15.36 14.05
CA ILE A 155 -1.23 -16.51 14.89
C ILE A 155 -1.16 -17.82 14.11
N PHE A 156 -1.76 -17.88 12.93
CA PHE A 156 -1.78 -19.02 12.02
C PHE A 156 -0.75 -18.90 10.90
N GLY A 157 0.00 -17.79 10.85
CA GLY A 157 0.99 -17.51 9.81
C GLY A 157 0.41 -16.89 8.54
N ASN A 158 -0.88 -16.54 8.52
CA ASN A 158 -1.48 -15.87 7.37
C ASN A 158 -1.07 -14.40 7.32
N GLN A 159 -0.88 -13.86 6.12
CA GLN A 159 -0.58 -12.45 5.90
C GLN A 159 -1.75 -11.58 6.38
N ILE A 160 -1.43 -10.50 7.12
CA ILE A 160 -2.45 -9.56 7.63
C ILE A 160 -2.77 -8.50 6.58
N VAL A 161 -1.73 -7.84 6.07
CA VAL A 161 -1.77 -6.75 5.09
C VAL A 161 -1.23 -7.28 3.77
N SER A 162 -2.09 -7.29 2.76
CA SER A 162 -1.73 -7.65 1.38
C SER A 162 -2.04 -6.48 0.46
N PRO A 163 -1.06 -5.98 -0.32
CA PRO A 163 -1.29 -4.90 -1.27
C PRO A 163 -2.09 -5.35 -2.50
N TYR A 164 -2.38 -6.66 -2.61
CA TYR A 164 -3.13 -7.26 -3.70
C TYR A 164 -4.59 -7.52 -3.35
N GLU A 165 -4.98 -7.41 -2.08
CA GLU A 165 -6.33 -7.66 -1.61
C GLU A 165 -7.02 -6.36 -1.23
N THR A 166 -8.36 -6.35 -1.23
CA THR A 166 -9.11 -5.18 -0.78
C THR A 166 -8.90 -4.93 0.70
N GLY A 167 -8.55 -3.69 1.03
CA GLY A 167 -8.35 -3.23 2.39
C GLY A 167 -7.89 -1.78 2.43
N GLU A 168 -7.69 -1.26 3.64
CA GLU A 168 -7.21 0.09 3.89
C GLU A 168 -6.14 0.04 4.98
N LEU A 169 -4.99 0.66 4.72
CA LEU A 169 -3.95 0.89 5.72
C LEU A 169 -4.01 2.34 6.18
N LYS A 170 -4.35 2.52 7.46
CA LYS A 170 -4.41 3.80 8.15
C LYS A 170 -3.17 4.00 9.00
N ILE A 171 -2.44 5.07 8.75
CA ILE A 171 -1.24 5.46 9.49
C ILE A 171 -1.55 6.78 10.19
N ASP A 172 -1.71 6.69 11.50
CA ASP A 172 -2.06 7.81 12.37
C ASP A 172 -0.81 8.28 13.13
N MET A 173 -0.51 9.57 12.99
CA MET A 173 0.67 10.22 13.53
C MET A 173 0.35 11.19 14.67
N ASP A 174 -0.88 11.14 15.22
CA ASP A 174 -1.32 12.07 16.25
C ASP A 174 -0.88 11.71 17.68
N ILE A 175 -0.64 12.76 18.47
CA ILE A 175 -0.63 12.64 19.93
C ILE A 175 -2.10 12.58 20.35
N PRO A 176 -2.55 11.53 21.07
CA PRO A 176 -3.97 11.39 21.42
C PRO A 176 -4.60 12.57 22.18
N ASP A 177 -3.81 13.50 22.73
CA ASP A 177 -4.27 14.40 23.80
C ASP A 177 -3.73 15.85 23.76
N GLU A 178 -3.22 16.37 22.65
CA GLU A 178 -3.11 17.85 22.53
C GLU A 178 -4.39 18.38 21.88
N PRO A 179 -5.36 18.95 22.64
CA PRO A 179 -6.37 19.78 22.02
C PRO A 179 -5.63 20.83 21.20
N SER A 180 -6.10 21.09 19.98
CA SER A 180 -5.60 22.12 19.09
C SER A 180 -5.82 23.53 19.68
N ASN A 181 -5.20 23.82 20.82
CA ASN A 181 -5.21 25.11 21.49
C ASN A 181 -4.19 26.04 20.82
N TYR A 182 -4.37 26.27 19.52
CA TYR A 182 -3.82 27.39 18.78
C TYR A 182 -4.87 27.87 17.79
N GLU A 183 -5.94 28.47 18.31
CA GLU A 183 -6.68 29.50 17.58
C GLU A 183 -6.30 30.85 18.17
N ALA A 184 -5.20 31.40 17.67
CA ALA A 184 -4.95 32.82 17.79
C ALA A 184 -5.92 33.56 16.86
N GLY A 185 -7.15 33.81 17.33
CA GLY A 185 -8.00 34.91 16.84
C GLY A 185 -8.43 34.93 15.37
N GLU A 186 -8.32 33.82 14.62
CA GLU A 186 -8.94 33.74 13.29
C GLU A 186 -10.40 33.27 13.43
N LEU A 187 -11.32 34.10 12.95
CA LEU A 187 -12.74 33.79 12.87
C LEU A 187 -12.95 32.61 11.91
N LYS A 188 -12.97 31.37 12.42
CA LYS A 188 -13.39 30.22 11.63
C LYS A 188 -14.89 30.31 11.36
N ILE A 189 -15.23 30.50 10.10
CA ILE A 189 -16.60 30.28 9.62
C ILE A 189 -16.79 28.76 9.61
N ASP A 190 -17.54 28.24 10.57
CA ASP A 190 -17.98 26.84 10.57
C ASP A 190 -18.91 26.62 9.38
N LEU A 191 -18.35 26.10 8.28
CA LEU A 191 -19.10 25.74 7.07
C LEU A 191 -19.75 24.34 7.19
N GLY A 192 -19.68 23.68 8.35
CA GLY A 192 -20.19 22.33 8.54
C GLY A 192 -19.48 21.26 7.69
N ILE A 193 -18.30 21.58 7.15
CA ILE A 193 -17.47 20.63 6.40
C ILE A 193 -16.57 19.95 7.42
N PRO A 194 -16.66 18.62 7.61
CA PRO A 194 -15.76 17.91 8.52
C PRO A 194 -14.31 18.07 8.00
N GLU A 195 -13.46 18.73 8.78
CA GLU A 195 -12.03 18.81 8.50
C GLU A 195 -11.43 17.40 8.62
N GLU A 196 -10.82 16.90 7.55
CA GLU A 196 -10.08 15.65 7.64
C GLU A 196 -8.92 15.82 8.63
N PRO A 197 -8.73 14.91 9.58
CA PRO A 197 -7.64 15.00 10.56
C PRO A 197 -6.30 15.04 9.82
N SER A 198 -5.52 16.09 10.06
CA SER A 198 -4.27 16.40 9.35
C SER A 198 -3.11 15.45 9.63
N ASN A 199 -3.32 14.42 10.45
CA ASN A 199 -2.27 13.52 10.93
C ASN A 199 -2.48 12.08 10.47
N ILE A 200 -3.46 11.84 9.59
CA ILE A 200 -3.81 10.52 9.10
C ILE A 200 -3.45 10.38 7.63
N ALA A 201 -2.63 9.39 7.32
CA ALA A 201 -2.40 8.92 5.95
C ALA A 201 -3.21 7.64 5.71
N LEU A 202 -3.94 7.61 4.59
CA LEU A 202 -4.75 6.47 4.17
C LEU A 202 -4.18 5.91 2.86
N ILE A 203 -4.01 4.59 2.84
CA ILE A 203 -3.54 3.85 1.66
C ILE A 203 -4.59 2.80 1.36
N ASN A 204 -5.18 2.89 0.16
CA ASN A 204 -6.23 1.99 -0.28
C ASN A 204 -5.64 0.84 -1.09
N PHE A 205 -6.14 -0.36 -0.84
CA PHE A 205 -5.77 -1.57 -1.56
C PHE A 205 -6.96 -2.15 -2.32
N PRO A 206 -6.74 -2.94 -3.39
CA PRO A 206 -5.44 -3.28 -4.00
C PRO A 206 -4.69 -2.08 -4.62
N LEU A 207 -3.35 -2.13 -4.62
CA LEU A 207 -2.49 -1.14 -5.28
C LEU A 207 -2.50 -1.36 -6.79
N ASN A 208 -3.05 -0.40 -7.55
CA ASN A 208 -3.22 -0.54 -9.00
C ASN A 208 -1.88 -0.67 -9.74
N SER A 209 -0.82 -0.02 -9.23
CA SER A 209 0.55 -0.13 -9.74
C SER A 209 1.13 -1.55 -9.76
N LEU A 210 0.57 -2.48 -8.97
CA LEU A 210 1.02 -3.87 -8.89
C LEU A 210 0.35 -4.81 -9.92
N PHE A 211 -0.62 -4.31 -10.69
CA PHE A 211 -1.38 -5.12 -11.64
C PHE A 211 -1.20 -4.65 -13.08
N VAL A 212 -1.31 -5.57 -14.03
CA VAL A 212 -1.39 -5.21 -15.44
C VAL A 212 -2.60 -4.28 -15.62
N PRO A 213 -2.45 -3.10 -16.25
CA PRO A 213 -3.54 -2.14 -16.37
C PRO A 213 -4.78 -2.76 -17.02
N ARG A 214 -5.92 -2.67 -16.33
CA ARG A 214 -7.21 -2.94 -16.95
C ARG A 214 -7.60 -1.73 -17.77
N LEU A 215 -8.14 -1.96 -18.97
CA LEU A 215 -8.60 -0.88 -19.86
C LEU A 215 -10.11 -0.94 -20.02
N CYS A 216 -10.77 0.21 -19.93
CA CYS A 216 -12.13 0.36 -20.42
C CYS A 216 -12.19 0.20 -21.95
N PRO A 217 -13.37 -0.02 -22.56
CA PRO A 217 -13.54 -0.13 -24.02
C PRO A 217 -12.93 1.04 -24.81
N GLY A 218 -12.89 2.25 -24.23
CA GLY A 218 -12.24 3.44 -24.81
C GLY A 218 -10.72 3.54 -24.59
N GLY A 219 -10.06 2.48 -24.10
CA GLY A 219 -8.60 2.46 -23.84
C GLY A 219 -8.14 3.21 -22.60
N LYS A 220 -9.06 3.73 -21.78
CA LYS A 220 -8.73 4.44 -20.53
C LYS A 220 -8.39 3.43 -19.41
N PRO A 221 -7.39 3.70 -18.56
CA PRO A 221 -7.04 2.81 -17.46
C PRO A 221 -8.18 2.75 -16.44
N ALA A 222 -8.54 1.55 -16.01
CA ALA A 222 -9.52 1.30 -14.97
C ALA A 222 -8.81 0.87 -13.69
N HIS A 223 -9.26 1.37 -12.54
CA HIS A 223 -8.75 0.91 -11.27
C HIS A 223 -9.07 -0.58 -11.12
N VAL A 224 -8.09 -1.31 -10.61
CA VAL A 224 -8.15 -2.76 -10.46
C VAL A 224 -9.36 -3.26 -9.65
N SER A 225 -9.81 -2.51 -8.64
CA SER A 225 -10.98 -2.84 -7.82
C SER A 225 -12.34 -2.51 -8.46
N TRP A 226 -12.36 -1.86 -9.63
CA TRP A 226 -13.62 -1.46 -10.27
C TRP A 226 -14.27 -2.63 -11.03
N LYS A 227 -15.59 -2.77 -10.86
CA LYS A 227 -16.41 -3.70 -11.64
C LYS A 227 -16.92 -3.09 -12.94
N TYR A 228 -17.16 -1.79 -12.93
CA TYR A 228 -17.70 -1.04 -14.06
C TYR A 228 -16.77 0.11 -14.41
N CYS A 229 -16.69 0.43 -15.69
CA CYS A 229 -15.97 1.58 -16.16
C CYS A 229 -16.69 2.87 -15.74
N PRO A 230 -16.04 3.85 -15.09
CA PRO A 230 -16.71 5.05 -14.59
C PRO A 230 -17.13 6.02 -15.71
N TRP A 231 -16.61 5.84 -16.93
CA TRP A 231 -16.88 6.73 -18.06
C TRP A 231 -18.10 6.31 -18.89
N ASP A 232 -18.32 5.02 -19.06
CA ASP A 232 -19.37 4.49 -19.95
C ASP A 232 -20.30 3.47 -19.26
N GLY A 233 -20.01 3.10 -18.01
CA GLY A 233 -20.80 2.13 -17.24
C GLY A 233 -20.64 0.68 -17.72
N THR A 234 -19.75 0.41 -18.68
CA THR A 234 -19.53 -0.94 -19.19
C THR A 234 -18.96 -1.82 -18.10
N LEU A 235 -19.50 -3.03 -17.98
CA LEU A 235 -18.94 -4.06 -17.10
C LEU A 235 -17.51 -4.36 -17.58
N LEU A 236 -16.54 -4.10 -16.71
CA LEU A 236 -15.17 -4.50 -16.97
C LEU A 236 -15.12 -6.02 -16.81
N PRO A 237 -14.29 -6.74 -17.60
CA PRO A 237 -14.16 -8.19 -17.49
C PRO A 237 -13.98 -8.56 -16.02
N GLU A 238 -14.99 -9.22 -15.45
CA GLU A 238 -14.86 -9.84 -14.14
C GLU A 238 -13.93 -11.04 -14.30
N ASP A 239 -13.18 -11.33 -13.25
CA ASP A 239 -12.49 -12.59 -13.11
C ASP A 239 -13.51 -13.64 -12.62
#